data_AF-A0A7V9FTE3-F1
#
_entry.id   AF-A0A7V9FTE3-F1
#
_cell.length_a   1.000
_cell.length_b   1.000
_cell.length_c   1.000
_cell.angle_alpha   90.00
_cell.angle_beta   90.00
_cell.angle_gamma   90.00
#
_symmetry.space_group_name_H-M   'P 1'
#
loop_
_entity.id
_entity.type
_entity.pdbx_description
1 polymer ?
#
loop_
_entity_poly.entity_id
_entity_poly.type
_entity_poly.pdbx_seq_one_letter_code
_entity_poly.pdbx_strand_id
1 'polypeptide(L)'
;LPWLWQWWRAASGRNRVAAVLLMGAAASIVVPVGFADATLGDVLESVAVHRWYYRQHAWYDEYLHYANLLVPDDRGAWGKRLPVLLTLGMLLAVALGAGHRRGTAGRSGRLLGHAAGITALGLAVLALTPTKWVNHFGAVAAPATVLLAVAMLRSPLPRRAGTATVIIGSAGLVAAASVAFAGPNLWRPLSDWGQPFGNHQLLDTPYVQSLLAPSLGPLALRNPLLWLAVAGVGWWWLRRLGPARAVLVTATRLGVALMLVVFTVAPLRQYPGTSVALMNLRALTGRSCGLAPAVQVLAGVEPGLGPPAGAAALTGDMRAAPLPESTPAPITEPSSTVWHDDVPSGTGIGTLQTPWYPLPGHLRGGWVTVPVRGTLSKDQWLAVQVATGDPASPDRVRTVAVPAIGPAIGDKPDWTQVSIALADAGLADAGLAAPTAVRVVARDRVAGPGSWLAVAQPRLTAPRPVADIIAGRPVFADQVSAGLWPCADQIAVRDGMVAPPALRLRAADGLEDAILYNSTFAGNGGTLLQVDRTAKFVELPSRLTPPGAPTLDWGHVDEVVYIHPAGLVDVRVGTLRRAGWTRLPTLIGQRYTGRAYTG
;
A
#
# COMPACT_ATOMS: atom_id res chain seq x y z
N LEU A 1 39.32 -3.04 11.99
CA LEU A 1 40.13 -2.85 10.76
C LEU A 1 41.59 -3.21 11.04
N PRO A 2 42.22 -4.16 10.32
CA PRO A 2 43.58 -4.61 10.61
C PRO A 2 44.65 -3.51 10.54
N TRP A 3 44.50 -2.56 9.60
CA TRP A 3 45.40 -1.42 9.48
C TRP A 3 45.32 -0.48 10.70
N LEU A 4 44.12 -0.30 11.26
CA LEU A 4 43.91 0.54 12.44
C LEU A 4 44.61 -0.08 13.65
N TRP A 5 44.58 -1.41 13.78
CA TRP A 5 45.30 -2.13 14.82
C TRP A 5 46.83 -2.03 14.66
N GLN A 6 47.34 -2.14 13.42
CA GLN A 6 48.75 -1.94 13.13
C GLN A 6 49.20 -0.51 13.45
N TRP A 7 48.43 0.48 13.01
CA TRP A 7 48.65 1.89 13.34
C TRP A 7 48.61 2.11 14.84
N TRP A 8 47.61 1.57 15.54
CA TRP A 8 47.47 1.69 16.99
C TRP A 8 48.70 1.15 17.72
N ARG A 9 49.20 -0.03 17.34
CA ARG A 9 50.42 -0.60 17.92
C ARG A 9 51.67 0.24 17.64
N ALA A 10 51.79 0.81 16.44
CA ALA A 10 52.93 1.64 16.05
C ALA A 10 52.86 3.08 16.61
N ALA A 11 51.68 3.58 16.93
CA ALA A 11 51.48 4.95 17.41
C ALA A 11 52.05 5.16 18.82
N SER A 12 52.63 6.34 19.05
CA SER A 12 53.07 6.80 20.37
C SER A 12 51.87 6.95 21.33
N GLY A 13 52.13 6.93 22.65
CA GLY A 13 51.08 7.12 23.66
C GLY A 13 50.29 8.42 23.47
N ARG A 14 50.99 9.52 23.16
CA ARG A 14 50.35 10.82 22.86
C ARG A 14 49.41 10.74 21.66
N ASN A 15 49.81 10.07 20.58
CA ASN A 15 48.99 9.94 19.38
C ASN A 15 47.75 9.04 19.62
N ARG A 16 47.88 8.00 20.44
CA ARG A 16 46.73 7.15 20.83
C ARG A 16 45.71 7.95 21.62
N VAL A 17 46.15 8.72 22.62
CA VAL A 17 45.27 9.59 23.42
C VAL A 17 44.59 10.63 22.53
N ALA A 18 45.36 11.32 21.68
CA ALA A 18 44.82 12.31 20.75
C ALA A 18 43.76 11.69 19.82
N ALA A 19 44.00 10.50 19.28
CA ALA A 19 43.03 9.81 18.43
C ALA A 19 41.76 9.39 19.19
N VAL A 20 41.88 8.89 20.43
CA VAL A 20 40.70 8.57 21.26
C VAL A 20 39.88 9.82 21.57
N LEU A 21 40.53 10.92 21.95
CA LEU A 21 39.86 12.18 22.20
C LEU A 21 39.18 12.72 20.95
N LEU A 22 39.85 12.68 19.80
CA LEU A 22 39.27 13.11 18.53
C LEU A 22 38.09 12.22 18.11
N MET A 23 38.20 10.90 18.26
CA MET A 23 37.07 9.99 18.00
C MET A 23 35.91 10.25 18.96
N GLY A 24 36.18 10.48 20.24
CA GLY A 24 35.15 10.83 21.22
C GLY A 24 34.45 12.15 20.88
N ALA A 25 35.21 13.18 20.52
CA ALA A 25 34.69 14.48 20.09
C ALA A 25 33.90 14.39 18.77
N ALA A 26 34.35 13.58 17.82
CA ALA A 26 33.62 13.34 16.58
C ALA A 26 32.33 12.55 16.83
N ALA A 27 32.36 11.54 17.70
CA ALA A 27 31.19 10.73 18.04
C ALA A 27 30.15 11.51 18.85
N SER A 28 30.57 12.48 19.67
CA SER A 28 29.65 13.27 20.50
C SER A 28 28.75 14.22 19.70
N ILE A 29 28.99 14.42 18.40
CA ILE A 29 28.13 15.23 17.51
C ILE A 29 26.68 14.73 17.47
N VAL A 30 26.46 13.43 17.74
CA VAL A 30 25.11 12.85 17.81
C VAL A 30 24.27 13.47 18.91
N VAL A 31 24.89 14.02 19.96
CA VAL A 31 24.18 14.64 21.10
C VAL A 31 23.52 15.96 20.68
N PRO A 32 24.23 17.01 20.22
CA PRO A 32 23.57 18.25 19.81
C PRO A 32 22.63 18.07 18.61
N VAL A 33 22.88 17.09 17.73
CA VAL A 33 21.96 16.76 16.63
C VAL A 33 20.69 16.07 17.15
N GLY A 34 20.82 15.09 18.06
CA GLY A 34 19.69 14.34 18.59
C GLY A 34 18.83 15.10 19.60
N PHE A 35 19.37 16.15 20.22
CA PHE A 35 18.68 17.02 21.18
C PHE A 35 18.51 18.46 20.65
N ALA A 36 18.47 18.63 19.32
CA ALA A 36 18.30 19.95 18.69
C ALA A 36 16.93 20.57 18.98
N ASP A 37 15.88 19.73 19.00
CA ASP A 37 14.47 20.10 19.18
C ASP A 37 13.75 19.27 20.27
N ALA A 38 14.43 18.27 20.84
CA ALA A 38 13.91 17.41 21.90
C ALA A 38 14.81 17.43 23.14
N THR A 39 14.22 17.30 24.32
CA THR A 39 14.95 17.16 25.59
C THR A 39 15.20 15.69 25.95
N LEU A 40 16.04 15.43 26.96
CA LEU A 40 16.22 14.06 27.48
C LEU A 40 14.91 13.49 28.02
N GLY A 41 14.08 14.32 28.66
CA GLY A 41 12.75 13.94 29.12
C GLY A 41 11.86 13.46 27.97
N ASP A 42 11.86 14.19 26.84
CA ASP A 42 11.05 13.86 25.65
C ASP A 42 11.52 12.57 24.99
N VAL A 43 12.84 12.36 24.87
CA VAL A 43 13.40 11.13 24.28
C VAL A 43 13.08 9.91 25.14
N LEU A 44 13.22 10.00 26.46
CA LEU A 44 12.88 8.90 27.38
C LEU A 44 11.38 8.55 27.30
N GLU A 45 10.51 9.55 27.22
CA GLU A 45 9.08 9.32 27.06
C GLU A 45 8.76 8.71 25.68
N SER A 46 9.33 9.24 24.60
CA SER A 46 9.16 8.71 23.25
C SER A 46 9.58 7.24 23.17
N VAL A 47 10.73 6.85 23.75
CA VAL A 47 11.16 5.44 23.81
C VAL A 47 10.18 4.58 24.60
N ALA A 48 9.65 5.09 25.72
CA ALA A 48 8.65 4.39 26.51
C ALA A 48 7.37 4.16 25.67
N VAL A 49 6.90 5.21 24.97
CA VAL A 49 5.74 5.15 24.06
C VAL A 49 5.93 4.08 23.00
N HIS A 50 7.04 4.13 22.25
CA HIS A 50 7.33 3.17 21.18
C HIS A 50 7.47 1.72 21.67
N ARG A 51 7.96 1.50 22.90
CA ARG A 51 8.00 0.16 23.51
C ARG A 51 6.60 -0.35 23.89
N TRP A 52 5.68 0.54 24.22
CA TRP A 52 4.36 0.14 24.69
C TRP A 52 3.43 -0.31 23.56
N TYR A 53 3.29 0.48 22.49
CA TYR A 53 2.31 0.20 21.44
C TYR A 53 2.87 -0.67 20.31
N TYR A 54 4.17 -0.60 20.04
CA TYR A 54 4.82 -1.31 18.95
C TYR A 54 5.46 -2.60 19.46
N ARG A 55 5.24 -3.72 18.77
CA ARG A 55 5.95 -4.96 19.10
C ARG A 55 7.42 -4.80 18.70
N GLN A 56 8.31 -4.76 19.69
CA GLN A 56 9.73 -4.80 19.46
C GLN A 56 10.23 -6.25 19.45
N HIS A 57 11.18 -6.54 18.57
CA HIS A 57 11.80 -7.84 18.47
C HIS A 57 13.14 -7.85 19.20
N ALA A 58 13.45 -8.97 19.84
CA ALA A 58 14.75 -9.16 20.45
C ALA A 58 15.83 -9.34 19.39
N TRP A 59 17.09 -9.17 19.77
CA TRP A 59 18.21 -9.28 18.84
C TRP A 59 18.35 -10.68 18.22
N TYR A 60 17.93 -11.72 18.96
CA TYR A 60 17.96 -13.11 18.48
C TYR A 60 16.82 -13.46 17.52
N ASP A 61 15.81 -12.59 17.37
CA ASP A 61 14.72 -12.74 16.39
C ASP A 61 15.14 -12.29 14.98
N GLU A 62 16.45 -12.24 14.71
CA GLU A 62 16.99 -11.81 13.42
C GLU A 62 16.52 -12.68 12.25
N TYR A 63 16.11 -13.92 12.52
CA TYR A 63 15.48 -14.79 11.52
C TYR A 63 14.25 -14.16 10.87
N LEU A 64 13.54 -13.25 11.55
CA LEU A 64 12.35 -12.58 11.02
C LEU A 64 12.66 -11.67 9.82
N HIS A 65 13.83 -11.03 9.75
CA HIS A 65 14.20 -10.27 8.54
C HIS A 65 14.19 -11.17 7.29
N TYR A 66 14.76 -12.38 7.43
CA TYR A 66 14.86 -13.34 6.34
C TYR A 66 13.54 -14.08 6.10
N ALA A 67 12.77 -14.38 7.15
CA ALA A 67 11.44 -14.96 7.01
C ALA A 67 10.52 -14.01 6.24
N ASN A 68 10.48 -12.73 6.61
CA ASN A 68 9.71 -11.68 5.93
C ASN A 68 10.15 -11.50 4.46
N LEU A 69 11.44 -11.66 4.16
CA LEU A 69 11.96 -11.62 2.79
C LEU A 69 11.46 -12.78 1.92
N LEU A 70 11.13 -13.92 2.53
CA LEU A 70 10.73 -15.15 1.85
C LEU A 70 9.21 -15.35 1.78
N VAL A 71 8.42 -14.47 2.41
CA VAL A 71 6.95 -14.46 2.26
C VAL A 71 6.58 -14.24 0.78
N PRO A 72 5.59 -14.97 0.24
CA PRO A 72 5.17 -14.82 -1.16
C PRO A 72 4.20 -13.63 -1.31
N ASP A 73 4.63 -12.43 -0.92
CA ASP A 73 3.90 -11.16 -1.07
C ASP A 73 4.84 -10.02 -1.52
N ASP A 74 4.38 -8.76 -1.45
CA ASP A 74 5.16 -7.59 -1.84
C ASP A 74 6.42 -7.37 -0.98
N ARG A 75 6.45 -7.83 0.27
CA ARG A 75 7.65 -7.78 1.14
C ARG A 75 8.74 -8.68 0.57
N GLY A 76 8.36 -9.82 0.01
CA GLY A 76 9.26 -10.81 -0.59
C GLY A 76 9.34 -10.76 -2.11
N ALA A 77 9.09 -9.61 -2.75
CA ALA A 77 9.22 -9.49 -4.21
C ALA A 77 10.62 -9.91 -4.71
N TRP A 78 10.70 -10.52 -5.91
CA TRP A 78 11.98 -11.05 -6.44
C TRP A 78 13.10 -10.00 -6.48
N GLY A 79 12.73 -8.74 -6.77
CA GLY A 79 13.65 -7.60 -6.82
C GLY A 79 14.27 -7.26 -5.46
N LYS A 80 13.57 -7.53 -4.36
CA LYS A 80 14.06 -7.36 -2.98
C LYS A 80 14.90 -8.57 -2.55
N ARG A 81 14.51 -9.78 -2.94
CA ARG A 81 15.24 -11.03 -2.64
C ARG A 81 16.60 -11.10 -3.28
N LEU A 82 16.68 -10.74 -4.57
CA LEU A 82 17.88 -10.93 -5.39
C LEU A 82 19.16 -10.32 -4.77
N PRO A 83 19.23 -9.03 -4.41
CA PRO A 83 20.45 -8.46 -3.85
C PRO A 83 20.84 -9.09 -2.51
N VAL A 84 19.87 -9.42 -1.65
CA VAL A 84 20.13 -9.99 -0.32
C VAL A 84 20.63 -11.43 -0.44
N LEU A 85 19.91 -12.29 -1.16
CA LEU A 85 20.25 -13.70 -1.27
C LEU A 85 21.57 -13.92 -2.02
N LEU A 86 21.83 -13.15 -3.09
CA LEU A 86 23.14 -13.20 -3.77
C LEU A 86 24.27 -12.75 -2.84
N THR A 87 24.02 -11.75 -1.99
CA THR A 87 24.99 -11.30 -0.97
C THR A 87 25.28 -12.41 0.04
N LEU A 88 24.27 -13.10 0.56
CA LEU A 88 24.46 -14.22 1.49
C LEU A 88 25.21 -15.39 0.83
N GLY A 89 24.83 -15.78 -0.38
CA GLY A 89 25.54 -16.80 -1.16
C GLY A 89 26.99 -16.42 -1.43
N MET A 90 27.24 -15.14 -1.68
CA MET A 90 28.58 -14.60 -1.87
C MET A 90 29.41 -14.59 -0.57
N LEU A 91 28.83 -14.20 0.56
CA LEU A 91 29.48 -14.26 1.87
C LEU A 91 29.87 -15.69 2.23
N LEU A 92 29.01 -16.67 1.96
CA LEU A 92 29.32 -18.09 2.10
C LEU A 92 30.51 -18.48 1.22
N ALA A 93 30.52 -18.11 -0.06
CA ALA A 93 31.63 -18.39 -0.96
C ALA A 93 32.96 -17.76 -0.48
N VAL A 94 32.94 -16.51 0.01
CA VAL A 94 34.12 -15.86 0.60
C VAL A 94 34.58 -16.58 1.86
N ALA A 95 33.68 -16.97 2.76
CA ALA A 95 34.03 -17.66 4.00
C ALA A 95 34.71 -19.02 3.73
N LEU A 96 34.15 -19.81 2.81
CA LEU A 96 34.73 -21.09 2.37
C LEU A 96 36.11 -20.90 1.71
N GLY A 97 36.28 -19.80 0.95
CA GLY A 97 37.53 -19.43 0.31
C GLY A 97 38.59 -18.87 1.25
N ALA A 98 38.18 -18.20 2.33
CA ALA A 98 39.07 -17.55 3.30
C ALA A 98 39.74 -18.55 4.25
N GLY A 99 39.08 -19.68 4.55
CA GLY A 99 39.66 -20.79 5.33
C GLY A 99 40.88 -21.47 4.67
N HIS A 100 41.09 -21.23 3.37
CA HIS A 100 42.18 -21.79 2.58
C HIS A 100 43.17 -20.66 2.22
N ARG A 101 44.29 -20.59 2.96
CA ARG A 101 45.27 -19.47 2.99
C ARG A 101 45.45 -18.71 1.65
N ARG A 102 45.45 -17.37 1.76
CA ARG A 102 45.87 -16.35 0.76
C ARG A 102 45.02 -16.25 -0.54
N GLY A 103 43.74 -16.57 -0.49
CA GLY A 103 42.77 -16.26 -1.57
C GLY A 103 42.52 -14.76 -1.86
N THR A 104 43.06 -13.86 -1.01
CA THR A 104 42.94 -12.40 -1.10
C THR A 104 44.17 -11.71 -1.70
N ALA A 105 45.08 -12.45 -2.36
CA ALA A 105 46.25 -11.87 -3.00
C ALA A 105 45.85 -10.79 -4.05
N GLY A 106 46.54 -9.65 -4.01
CA GLY A 106 46.28 -8.48 -4.87
C GLY A 106 45.26 -7.48 -4.30
N ARG A 107 45.20 -6.30 -4.91
CA ARG A 107 44.32 -5.18 -4.46
C ARG A 107 42.83 -5.58 -4.48
N SER A 108 42.38 -6.28 -5.52
CA SER A 108 40.99 -6.72 -5.67
C SER A 108 40.57 -7.78 -4.66
N GLY A 109 41.49 -8.65 -4.22
CA GLY A 109 41.21 -9.66 -3.20
C GLY A 109 41.05 -9.07 -1.80
N ARG A 110 41.87 -8.07 -1.47
CA ARG A 110 41.70 -7.29 -0.24
C ARG A 110 40.39 -6.52 -0.23
N LEU A 111 40.04 -5.88 -1.35
CA LEU A 111 38.77 -5.18 -1.49
C LEU A 111 37.58 -6.13 -1.30
N LEU A 112 37.60 -7.31 -1.93
CA LEU A 112 36.57 -8.33 -1.76
C LEU A 112 36.42 -8.75 -0.29
N GLY A 113 37.54 -9.04 0.39
CA GLY A 113 37.53 -9.43 1.81
C GLY A 113 37.06 -8.32 2.74
N HIS A 114 37.46 -7.07 2.49
CA HIS A 114 36.99 -5.91 3.26
C HIS A 114 35.49 -5.67 3.06
N ALA A 115 35.02 -5.69 1.80
CA ALA A 115 33.61 -5.53 1.49
C ALA A 115 32.78 -6.65 2.12
N ALA A 116 33.24 -7.90 2.06
CA ALA A 116 32.61 -9.04 2.74
C ALA A 116 32.56 -8.84 4.26
N GLY A 117 33.66 -8.44 4.88
CA GLY A 117 33.73 -8.22 6.33
C GLY A 117 32.82 -7.07 6.80
N ILE A 118 32.80 -5.95 6.06
CA ILE A 118 31.91 -4.81 6.37
C ILE A 118 30.45 -5.20 6.17
N THR A 119 30.13 -5.93 5.10
CA THR A 119 28.76 -6.39 4.83
C THR A 119 28.28 -7.37 5.90
N ALA A 120 29.10 -8.36 6.27
CA ALA A 120 28.77 -9.32 7.31
C ALA A 120 28.60 -8.64 8.68
N LEU A 121 29.47 -7.68 9.02
CA LEU A 121 29.31 -6.88 10.24
C LEU A 121 28.04 -6.04 10.21
N GLY A 122 27.73 -5.41 9.07
CA GLY A 122 26.51 -4.64 8.89
C GLY A 122 25.25 -5.49 9.08
N LEU A 123 25.21 -6.70 8.50
CA LEU A 123 24.13 -7.66 8.69
C LEU A 123 24.03 -8.12 10.16
N ALA A 124 25.15 -8.31 10.86
CA ALA A 124 25.15 -8.65 12.28
C ALA A 124 24.64 -7.50 13.16
N VAL A 125 25.00 -6.25 12.85
CA VAL A 125 24.51 -5.06 13.58
C VAL A 125 23.02 -4.84 13.30
N LEU A 126 22.52 -5.23 12.13
CA LEU A 126 21.08 -5.21 11.81
C LEU A 126 20.26 -6.07 12.77
N ALA A 127 20.85 -7.12 13.37
CA ALA A 127 20.21 -7.90 14.42
C ALA A 127 19.78 -7.06 15.63
N LEU A 128 20.44 -5.92 15.88
CA LEU A 128 20.11 -5.04 17.00
C LEU A 128 18.91 -4.12 16.74
N THR A 129 18.37 -4.09 15.52
CA THR A 129 17.20 -3.24 15.22
C THR A 129 15.94 -3.79 15.92
N PRO A 130 15.13 -2.93 16.56
CA PRO A 130 13.92 -3.36 17.26
C PRO A 130 12.81 -3.81 16.31
N THR A 131 12.86 -3.43 15.04
CA THR A 131 11.93 -3.83 13.99
C THR A 131 12.63 -4.70 12.95
N LYS A 132 11.91 -5.63 12.32
CA LYS A 132 12.47 -6.69 11.44
C LYS A 132 11.95 -6.62 10.00
N TRP A 133 11.93 -5.42 9.42
CA TRP A 133 11.42 -5.14 8.08
C TRP A 133 12.45 -5.41 6.99
N VAL A 134 12.00 -5.94 5.85
CA VAL A 134 12.86 -6.20 4.67
C VAL A 134 13.60 -4.94 4.19
N ASN A 135 13.01 -3.76 4.36
CA ASN A 135 13.60 -2.49 3.94
C ASN A 135 14.93 -2.17 4.66
N HIS A 136 15.20 -2.78 5.83
CA HIS A 136 16.44 -2.55 6.57
C HIS A 136 17.69 -3.09 5.86
N PHE A 137 17.55 -4.07 4.96
CA PHE A 137 18.68 -4.54 4.15
C PHE A 137 19.29 -3.41 3.29
N GLY A 138 18.55 -2.33 3.03
CA GLY A 138 19.07 -1.13 2.39
C GLY A 138 20.24 -0.48 3.14
N ALA A 139 20.31 -0.61 4.47
CA ALA A 139 21.38 -0.04 5.30
C ALA A 139 22.77 -0.63 4.99
N VAL A 140 22.82 -1.87 4.48
CA VAL A 140 24.06 -2.56 4.10
C VAL A 140 24.27 -2.63 2.59
N ALA A 141 23.42 -1.96 1.80
CA ALA A 141 23.45 -2.06 0.34
C ALA A 141 24.79 -1.61 -0.25
N ALA A 142 25.35 -0.49 0.20
CA ALA A 142 26.60 0.04 -0.34
C ALA A 142 27.79 -0.96 -0.27
N PRO A 143 28.17 -1.51 0.91
CA PRO A 143 29.23 -2.50 0.96
C PRO A 143 28.86 -3.82 0.25
N ALA A 144 27.59 -4.22 0.25
CA ALA A 144 27.12 -5.40 -0.48
C ALA A 144 27.25 -5.22 -2.01
N THR A 145 26.92 -4.05 -2.55
CA THR A 145 27.10 -3.72 -3.97
C THR A 145 28.57 -3.81 -4.37
N VAL A 146 29.49 -3.28 -3.55
CA VAL A 146 30.93 -3.41 -3.80
C VAL A 146 31.37 -4.89 -3.76
N LEU A 147 30.88 -5.66 -2.79
CA LEU A 147 31.15 -7.10 -2.69
C LEU A 147 30.74 -7.84 -3.96
N LEU A 148 29.48 -7.67 -4.40
CA LEU A 148 28.94 -8.33 -5.59
C LEU A 148 29.64 -7.86 -6.87
N ALA A 149 29.89 -6.56 -7.03
CA ALA A 149 30.57 -6.02 -8.21
C ALA A 149 32.01 -6.56 -8.34
N VAL A 150 32.76 -6.61 -7.24
CA VAL A 150 34.12 -7.20 -7.25
C VAL A 150 34.06 -8.70 -7.54
N ALA A 151 33.07 -9.42 -6.99
CA ALA A 151 32.86 -10.84 -7.26
C ALA A 151 32.43 -11.14 -8.73
N MET A 152 31.84 -10.16 -9.43
CA MET A 152 31.59 -10.26 -10.86
C MET A 152 32.87 -10.07 -11.70
N LEU A 153 33.85 -9.31 -11.20
CA LEU A 153 35.13 -9.04 -11.89
C LEU A 153 36.19 -10.12 -11.66
N ARG A 154 36.22 -10.72 -10.47
CA ARG A 154 37.13 -11.82 -10.10
C ARG A 154 36.36 -12.99 -9.50
N SER A 155 36.84 -14.21 -9.72
CA SER A 155 36.23 -15.39 -9.09
C SER A 155 36.13 -15.18 -7.56
N PRO A 156 34.96 -15.45 -6.96
CA PRO A 156 34.76 -15.36 -5.52
C PRO A 156 35.56 -16.43 -4.76
N LEU A 157 35.80 -17.56 -5.42
CA LEU A 157 36.56 -18.69 -4.89
C LEU A 157 38.02 -18.66 -5.35
N PRO A 158 38.97 -19.09 -4.50
CA PRO A 158 40.39 -19.24 -4.88
C PRO A 158 40.58 -20.14 -6.10
N ARG A 159 41.58 -19.85 -6.93
CA ARG A 159 41.95 -20.69 -8.10
C ARG A 159 42.28 -22.14 -7.75
N ARG A 160 42.77 -22.39 -6.53
CA ARG A 160 43.11 -23.72 -6.00
C ARG A 160 42.09 -24.21 -4.96
N ALA A 161 40.86 -23.71 -5.00
CA ALA A 161 39.80 -24.21 -4.14
C ALA A 161 39.58 -25.70 -4.41
N GLY A 162 39.41 -26.50 -3.34
CA GLY A 162 39.07 -27.92 -3.48
C GLY A 162 37.68 -28.10 -4.11
N THR A 163 37.45 -29.26 -4.72
CA THR A 163 36.19 -29.59 -5.41
C THR A 163 34.97 -29.36 -4.52
N ALA A 164 35.02 -29.76 -3.24
CA ALA A 164 33.95 -29.54 -2.28
C ALA A 164 33.62 -28.04 -2.09
N THR A 165 34.62 -27.18 -1.92
CA THR A 165 34.44 -25.72 -1.79
C THR A 165 33.77 -25.14 -3.03
N VAL A 166 34.17 -25.60 -4.22
CA VAL A 166 33.56 -25.13 -5.48
C VAL A 166 32.12 -25.61 -5.62
N ILE A 167 31.84 -26.86 -5.28
CA ILE A 167 30.47 -27.41 -5.30
C ILE A 167 29.58 -26.65 -4.33
N ILE A 168 29.97 -26.53 -3.05
CA ILE A 168 29.16 -25.87 -2.02
C ILE A 168 28.96 -24.39 -2.35
N GLY A 169 30.02 -23.66 -2.73
CA GLY A 169 29.92 -22.24 -3.09
C GLY A 169 29.04 -22.00 -4.32
N SER A 170 29.09 -22.90 -5.31
CA SER A 170 28.22 -22.82 -6.49
C SER A 170 26.79 -23.19 -6.16
N ALA A 171 26.56 -24.25 -5.37
CA ALA A 171 25.24 -24.66 -4.92
C ALA A 171 24.55 -23.56 -4.11
N GLY A 172 25.28 -22.86 -3.23
CA GLY A 172 24.77 -21.71 -2.49
C GLY A 172 24.28 -20.57 -3.39
N LEU A 173 25.04 -20.25 -4.45
CA LEU A 173 24.64 -19.21 -5.41
C LEU A 173 23.50 -19.67 -6.34
N VAL A 174 23.46 -20.95 -6.70
CA VAL A 174 22.34 -21.57 -7.44
C VAL A 174 21.05 -21.48 -6.62
N ALA A 175 21.10 -21.85 -5.34
CA ALA A 175 19.98 -21.73 -4.43
C ALA A 175 19.56 -20.27 -4.24
N ALA A 176 20.52 -19.36 -4.04
CA ALA A 176 20.25 -17.92 -3.90
C ALA A 176 19.53 -17.35 -5.13
N ALA A 177 19.99 -17.66 -6.34
CA ALA A 177 19.36 -17.20 -7.57
C ALA A 177 17.94 -17.80 -7.76
N SER A 178 17.80 -19.12 -7.57
CA SER A 178 16.52 -19.82 -7.66
C SER A 178 15.47 -19.27 -6.69
N VAL A 179 15.83 -19.11 -5.41
CA VAL A 179 14.92 -18.59 -4.37
C VAL A 179 14.62 -17.11 -4.57
N ALA A 180 15.58 -16.34 -5.09
CA ALA A 180 15.36 -14.93 -5.41
C ALA A 180 14.26 -14.76 -6.48
N PHE A 181 14.37 -15.50 -7.58
CA PHE A 181 13.38 -15.47 -8.66
C PHE A 181 12.10 -16.25 -8.36
N ALA A 182 11.98 -16.87 -7.19
CA ALA A 182 10.72 -17.45 -6.70
C ALA A 182 9.79 -16.41 -6.06
N GLY A 183 10.28 -15.20 -5.77
CA GLY A 183 9.43 -14.11 -5.27
C GLY A 183 8.49 -13.57 -6.35
N PRO A 184 7.28 -13.10 -5.98
CA PRO A 184 6.37 -12.48 -6.94
C PRO A 184 6.92 -11.13 -7.42
N ASN A 185 6.36 -10.58 -8.50
CA ASN A 185 6.63 -9.20 -8.94
C ASN A 185 5.50 -8.26 -8.53
N LEU A 186 5.47 -7.94 -7.24
CA LEU A 186 4.47 -7.05 -6.64
C LEU A 186 5.14 -5.79 -6.11
N TRP A 187 4.62 -4.61 -6.48
CA TRP A 187 5.16 -3.30 -6.14
C TRP A 187 4.05 -2.33 -5.70
N ARG A 188 3.44 -2.66 -4.57
CA ARG A 188 2.32 -1.91 -3.96
C ARG A 188 2.71 -0.49 -3.52
N PRO A 189 1.75 0.46 -3.47
CA PRO A 189 0.35 0.27 -3.86
C PRO A 189 0.08 0.41 -5.38
N LEU A 190 0.89 1.17 -6.14
CA LEU A 190 0.58 1.52 -7.53
C LEU A 190 1.74 1.35 -8.54
N SER A 191 2.94 0.94 -8.10
CA SER A 191 4.15 1.03 -8.94
C SER A 191 4.27 -0.08 -10.00
N ASP A 192 3.51 -1.15 -9.86
CA ASP A 192 3.39 -2.28 -10.78
C ASP A 192 2.12 -2.24 -11.64
N TRP A 193 1.40 -1.13 -11.71
CA TRP A 193 0.33 -1.00 -12.69
C TRP A 193 0.81 -1.22 -14.12
N GLY A 194 0.13 -2.13 -14.83
CA GLY A 194 0.48 -2.51 -16.19
C GLY A 194 1.63 -3.53 -16.30
N GLN A 195 2.16 -4.10 -15.21
CA GLN A 195 3.22 -5.12 -15.32
C GLN A 195 2.67 -6.45 -15.88
N PRO A 196 3.43 -7.17 -16.73
CA PRO A 196 3.02 -8.45 -17.30
C PRO A 196 2.83 -9.59 -16.28
N PHE A 197 3.41 -9.45 -15.08
CA PHE A 197 3.37 -10.42 -13.99
C PHE A 197 3.14 -9.73 -12.63
N GLY A 198 2.54 -8.54 -12.66
CA GLY A 198 2.12 -7.76 -11.50
C GLY A 198 1.02 -6.79 -11.94
N ASN A 199 -0.21 -6.99 -11.50
CA ASN A 199 -1.29 -6.05 -11.79
C ASN A 199 -2.27 -5.97 -10.62
N HIS A 200 -1.85 -6.51 -9.47
CA HIS A 200 -2.63 -6.68 -8.26
C HIS A 200 -3.93 -7.49 -8.40
N GLN A 201 -4.22 -8.15 -9.51
CA GLN A 201 -5.52 -8.83 -9.66
C GLN A 201 -5.60 -10.18 -8.91
N LEU A 202 -4.48 -10.68 -8.37
CA LEU A 202 -4.36 -12.00 -7.77
C LEU A 202 -3.75 -11.90 -6.35
N LEU A 203 -4.40 -11.18 -5.43
CA LEU A 203 -3.86 -10.94 -4.08
C LEU A 203 -4.26 -12.01 -3.05
N ASP A 204 -5.47 -12.55 -3.12
CA ASP A 204 -6.04 -13.32 -1.99
C ASP A 204 -5.66 -14.81 -1.98
N THR A 205 -4.80 -15.23 -2.90
CA THR A 205 -4.40 -16.64 -3.03
C THR A 205 -2.88 -16.78 -3.10
N PRO A 206 -2.19 -17.03 -1.95
CA PRO A 206 -0.73 -17.12 -1.89
C PRO A 206 -0.11 -18.13 -2.86
N TYR A 207 -0.81 -19.24 -3.14
CA TYR A 207 -0.38 -20.22 -4.15
C TYR A 207 -0.33 -19.62 -5.56
N VAL A 208 -1.31 -18.79 -5.90
CA VAL A 208 -1.43 -18.14 -7.21
C VAL A 208 -0.45 -16.98 -7.34
N GLN A 209 -0.07 -16.32 -6.25
CA GLN A 209 0.99 -15.30 -6.26
C GLN A 209 2.34 -15.86 -6.74
N SER A 210 2.58 -17.17 -6.57
CA SER A 210 3.78 -17.82 -7.14
C SER A 210 3.78 -17.83 -8.67
N LEU A 211 2.64 -17.63 -9.35
CA LEU A 211 2.56 -17.46 -10.81
C LEU A 211 3.05 -16.08 -11.25
N LEU A 212 3.10 -15.09 -10.34
CA LEU A 212 3.63 -13.75 -10.57
C LEU A 212 5.17 -13.71 -10.50
N ALA A 213 5.81 -14.84 -10.22
CA ALA A 213 7.26 -14.96 -10.24
C ALA A 213 7.80 -14.85 -11.69
N PRO A 214 8.94 -14.19 -11.92
CA PRO A 214 9.49 -14.02 -13.26
C PRO A 214 9.72 -15.32 -14.05
N SER A 215 9.31 -15.31 -15.32
CA SER A 215 9.55 -16.38 -16.29
C SER A 215 9.91 -15.82 -17.68
N LEU A 216 10.66 -16.59 -18.46
CA LEU A 216 10.99 -16.30 -19.86
C LEU A 216 10.31 -17.37 -20.73
N GLY A 217 9.07 -17.12 -21.14
CA GLY A 217 8.23 -18.11 -21.80
C GLY A 217 8.03 -19.34 -20.89
N PRO A 218 8.37 -20.58 -21.32
CA PRO A 218 8.25 -21.77 -20.49
C PRO A 218 9.33 -21.87 -19.39
N LEU A 219 10.36 -21.01 -19.42
CA LEU A 219 11.49 -21.09 -18.49
C LEU A 219 11.20 -20.27 -17.22
N ALA A 220 10.71 -20.93 -16.18
CA ALA A 220 10.51 -20.31 -14.88
C ALA A 220 11.87 -20.05 -14.19
N LEU A 221 12.21 -18.78 -13.92
CA LEU A 221 13.52 -18.40 -13.37
C LEU A 221 13.76 -18.94 -11.96
N ARG A 222 12.70 -19.32 -11.25
CA ARG A 222 12.77 -20.06 -9.97
C ARG A 222 13.34 -21.47 -10.10
N ASN A 223 13.37 -22.08 -11.29
CA ASN A 223 13.79 -23.47 -11.46
C ASN A 223 15.31 -23.63 -11.20
N PRO A 224 15.74 -24.40 -10.18
CA PRO A 224 17.15 -24.58 -9.87
C PRO A 224 17.95 -25.25 -10.99
N LEU A 225 17.31 -26.06 -11.86
CA LEU A 225 17.99 -26.71 -12.98
C LEU A 225 18.56 -25.70 -13.99
N LEU A 226 17.90 -24.55 -14.17
CA LEU A 226 18.41 -23.47 -15.04
C LEU A 226 19.74 -22.93 -14.49
N TRP A 227 19.81 -22.72 -13.19
CA TRP A 227 21.00 -22.19 -12.52
C TRP A 227 22.12 -23.23 -12.42
N LEU A 228 21.78 -24.52 -12.27
CA LEU A 228 22.74 -25.61 -12.40
C LEU A 228 23.32 -25.68 -13.82
N ALA A 229 22.51 -25.49 -14.86
CA ALA A 229 22.98 -25.42 -16.24
C ALA A 229 23.93 -24.23 -16.44
N VAL A 230 23.60 -23.05 -15.92
CA VAL A 230 24.49 -21.87 -15.95
C VAL A 230 25.81 -22.15 -15.23
N ALA A 231 25.77 -22.81 -14.07
CA ALA A 231 26.98 -23.22 -13.34
C ALA A 231 27.81 -24.22 -14.17
N GLY A 232 27.16 -25.20 -14.82
CA GLY A 232 27.79 -26.19 -15.70
C GLY A 232 28.46 -25.58 -16.93
N VAL A 233 27.81 -24.62 -17.60
CA VAL A 233 28.41 -23.84 -18.69
C VAL A 233 29.61 -23.03 -18.20
N GLY A 234 29.48 -22.41 -17.01
CA GLY A 234 30.58 -21.73 -16.32
C GLY A 234 31.78 -22.63 -16.00
N TRP A 235 31.53 -23.92 -15.78
CA TRP A 235 32.54 -24.94 -15.53
C TRP A 235 33.20 -25.44 -16.83
N TRP A 236 32.40 -25.79 -17.84
CA TRP A 236 32.86 -26.53 -19.02
C TRP A 236 33.34 -25.62 -20.17
N TRP A 237 32.55 -24.59 -20.52
CA TRP A 237 32.83 -23.69 -21.65
C TRP A 237 33.65 -22.47 -21.25
N LEU A 238 33.27 -21.84 -20.14
CA LEU A 238 33.85 -20.58 -19.69
C LEU A 238 34.89 -20.84 -18.60
N ARG A 239 35.87 -21.71 -18.85
CA ARG A 239 36.93 -22.13 -17.89
C ARG A 239 37.63 -20.98 -17.15
N ARG A 240 37.51 -19.73 -17.64
CA ARG A 240 38.01 -18.49 -17.02
C ARG A 240 37.07 -17.83 -15.99
N LEU A 241 35.76 -18.10 -16.02
CA LEU A 241 34.74 -17.52 -15.15
C LEU A 241 34.52 -18.39 -13.89
N GLY A 242 34.36 -19.71 -14.06
CA GLY A 242 34.02 -20.64 -12.97
C GLY A 242 32.52 -20.66 -12.65
N PRO A 243 32.00 -21.77 -12.10
CA PRO A 243 30.56 -22.03 -11.92
C PRO A 243 29.84 -20.97 -11.06
N ALA A 244 30.35 -20.70 -9.85
CA ALA A 244 29.82 -19.70 -8.92
C ALA A 244 29.70 -18.30 -9.55
N ARG A 245 30.77 -17.85 -10.20
CA ARG A 245 30.80 -16.52 -10.85
C ARG A 245 29.86 -16.45 -12.05
N ALA A 246 29.72 -17.54 -12.82
CA ALA A 246 28.78 -17.60 -13.93
C ALA A 246 27.34 -17.40 -13.45
N VAL A 247 26.94 -18.09 -12.38
CA VAL A 247 25.61 -17.89 -11.76
C VAL A 247 25.43 -16.46 -11.28
N LEU A 248 26.40 -15.93 -10.51
CA LEU A 248 26.33 -14.56 -10.00
C LEU A 248 26.19 -13.52 -11.13
N VAL A 249 27.04 -13.59 -12.15
CA VAL A 249 27.03 -12.62 -13.26
C VAL A 249 25.72 -12.71 -14.04
N THR A 250 25.25 -13.92 -14.35
CA THR A 250 24.02 -14.14 -15.10
C THR A 250 22.81 -13.69 -14.30
N ALA A 251 22.68 -14.08 -13.02
CA ALA A 251 21.57 -13.69 -12.16
C ALA A 251 21.50 -12.17 -11.96
N THR A 252 22.65 -11.52 -11.72
CA THR A 252 22.72 -10.07 -11.53
C THR A 252 22.33 -9.33 -12.81
N ARG A 253 22.92 -9.70 -13.97
CA ARG A 253 22.62 -9.05 -15.26
C ARG A 253 21.16 -9.25 -15.66
N LEU A 254 20.66 -10.48 -15.51
CA LEU A 254 19.26 -10.80 -15.80
C LEU A 254 18.32 -10.02 -14.88
N GLY A 255 18.61 -9.96 -13.58
CA GLY A 255 17.79 -9.20 -12.63
C GLY A 255 17.76 -7.70 -12.94
N VAL A 256 18.89 -7.09 -13.28
CA VAL A 256 18.95 -5.67 -13.70
C VAL A 256 18.18 -5.45 -15.00
N ALA A 257 18.40 -6.29 -16.01
CA ALA A 257 17.69 -6.20 -17.28
C ALA A 257 16.18 -6.36 -17.09
N LEU A 258 15.76 -7.34 -16.28
CA LEU A 258 14.36 -7.55 -15.96
C LEU A 258 13.77 -6.35 -15.24
N MET A 259 14.50 -5.75 -14.28
CA MET A 259 14.07 -4.55 -13.56
C MET A 259 13.83 -3.37 -14.51
N LEU A 260 14.73 -3.16 -15.47
CA LEU A 260 14.56 -2.14 -16.51
C LEU A 260 13.36 -2.44 -17.39
N VAL A 261 13.18 -3.70 -17.82
CA VAL A 261 12.05 -4.11 -18.68
C VAL A 261 10.73 -3.90 -17.96
N VAL A 262 10.57 -4.39 -16.72
CA VAL A 262 9.31 -4.27 -15.98
C VAL A 262 8.93 -2.80 -15.79
N PHE A 263 9.84 -1.97 -15.28
CA PHE A 263 9.53 -0.57 -15.01
C PHE A 263 9.44 0.30 -16.27
N THR A 264 9.87 -0.19 -17.44
CA THR A 264 9.64 0.46 -18.73
C THR A 264 8.32 0.03 -19.37
N VAL A 265 7.99 -1.26 -19.32
CA VAL A 265 6.79 -1.82 -19.97
C VAL A 265 5.52 -1.41 -19.22
N ALA A 266 5.54 -1.39 -17.89
CA ALA A 266 4.39 -1.01 -17.07
C ALA A 266 3.75 0.33 -17.49
N PRO A 267 4.46 1.47 -17.49
CA PRO A 267 3.86 2.75 -17.86
C PRO A 267 3.43 2.81 -19.32
N LEU A 268 4.11 2.09 -20.23
CA LEU A 268 3.73 2.02 -21.65
C LEU A 268 2.41 1.28 -21.85
N ARG A 269 2.18 0.19 -21.12
CA ARG A 269 0.90 -0.55 -21.14
C ARG A 269 -0.22 0.19 -20.42
N GLN A 270 0.13 0.97 -19.42
CA GLN A 270 -0.85 1.75 -18.66
C GLN A 270 -1.33 2.97 -19.44
N TYR A 271 -0.52 3.53 -20.35
CA TYR A 271 -0.87 4.67 -21.19
C TYR A 271 -2.09 4.37 -22.09
N PRO A 272 -3.08 5.28 -22.21
CA PRO A 272 -3.09 6.68 -21.74
C PRO A 272 -3.40 6.89 -20.26
N GLY A 273 -3.74 5.83 -19.51
CA GLY A 273 -3.97 5.86 -18.07
C GLY A 273 -2.74 6.28 -17.26
N THR A 274 -2.98 6.65 -16.00
CA THR A 274 -1.94 7.18 -15.12
C THR A 274 -0.99 6.12 -14.59
N SER A 275 0.27 6.50 -14.38
CA SER A 275 1.32 5.67 -13.76
C SER A 275 2.29 6.54 -12.99
N VAL A 276 3.07 5.95 -12.07
CA VAL A 276 4.11 6.69 -11.31
C VAL A 276 5.10 7.37 -12.25
N ALA A 277 5.52 6.70 -13.33
CA ALA A 277 6.41 7.29 -14.31
C ALA A 277 5.77 8.49 -15.03
N LEU A 278 4.51 8.40 -15.43
CA LEU A 278 3.80 9.51 -16.08
C LEU A 278 3.60 10.71 -15.14
N MET A 279 3.31 10.46 -13.86
CA MET A 279 3.21 11.52 -12.84
C MET A 279 4.54 12.28 -12.70
N ASN A 280 5.67 11.56 -12.64
CA ASN A 280 7.01 12.18 -12.58
C ASN A 280 7.35 12.96 -13.86
N LEU A 281 7.06 12.41 -15.04
CA LEU A 281 7.28 13.13 -16.31
C LEU A 281 6.44 14.41 -16.41
N ARG A 282 5.19 14.36 -15.95
CA ARG A 282 4.30 15.54 -15.86
C ARG A 282 4.86 16.57 -14.88
N ALA A 283 5.38 16.14 -13.74
CA ALA A 283 6.02 17.06 -12.78
C ALA A 283 7.22 17.79 -13.39
N LEU A 284 8.05 17.13 -14.20
CA LEU A 284 9.17 17.76 -14.92
C LEU A 284 8.74 18.85 -15.92
N THR A 285 7.47 18.85 -16.35
CA THR A 285 6.90 19.85 -17.28
C THR A 285 5.99 20.85 -16.58
N GLY A 286 6.06 20.95 -15.24
CA GLY A 286 5.26 21.89 -14.43
C GLY A 286 3.87 21.39 -14.04
N ARG A 287 3.48 20.17 -14.43
CA ARG A 287 2.20 19.56 -14.05
C ARG A 287 2.40 18.60 -12.87
N SER A 288 2.63 19.17 -11.69
CA SER A 288 3.13 18.45 -10.51
C SER A 288 2.06 17.82 -9.62
N CYS A 289 0.76 17.92 -9.92
CA CYS A 289 -0.31 17.46 -9.02
C CYS A 289 -0.52 15.94 -8.91
N GLY A 290 0.50 15.14 -9.24
CA GLY A 290 0.52 13.69 -9.02
C GLY A 290 -0.71 13.00 -9.59
N LEU A 291 -1.48 12.35 -8.72
CA LEU A 291 -2.64 11.54 -9.08
C LEU A 291 -3.90 12.38 -9.37
N ALA A 292 -3.98 13.61 -8.87
CA ALA A 292 -5.18 14.44 -8.94
C ALA A 292 -5.74 14.66 -10.37
N PRO A 293 -4.93 14.86 -11.42
CA PRO A 293 -5.45 15.02 -12.78
C PRO A 293 -6.10 13.75 -13.35
N ALA A 294 -5.78 12.58 -12.79
CA ALA A 294 -6.27 11.30 -13.28
C ALA A 294 -7.51 10.79 -12.52
N VAL A 295 -7.79 11.31 -11.33
CA VAL A 295 -8.91 10.85 -10.51
C VAL A 295 -10.14 11.71 -10.77
N GLN A 296 -11.23 11.03 -11.07
CA GLN A 296 -12.56 11.62 -11.23
C GLN A 296 -13.47 11.06 -10.14
N VAL A 297 -14.17 11.94 -9.44
CA VAL A 297 -15.20 11.60 -8.44
C VAL A 297 -16.57 11.77 -9.07
N LEU A 298 -17.48 10.82 -8.88
CA LEU A 298 -18.87 10.97 -9.29
C LEU A 298 -19.59 11.85 -8.27
N ALA A 299 -19.83 13.10 -8.65
CA ALA A 299 -20.52 14.10 -7.82
C ALA A 299 -21.92 14.37 -8.36
N GLY A 300 -22.83 14.83 -7.49
CA GLY A 300 -24.18 15.23 -7.88
C GLY A 300 -24.19 16.31 -8.96
N VAL A 301 -25.20 16.28 -9.82
CA VAL A 301 -25.40 17.23 -10.94
C VAL A 301 -26.67 18.02 -10.72
N GLU A 302 -26.67 19.29 -11.11
CA GLU A 302 -27.86 20.14 -11.14
C GLU A 302 -28.24 20.53 -12.58
N PRO A 303 -29.51 20.35 -13.01
CA PRO A 303 -30.59 19.71 -12.25
C PRO A 303 -30.37 18.19 -12.12
N GLY A 304 -30.69 17.64 -10.95
CA GLY A 304 -30.61 16.21 -10.67
C GLY A 304 -31.74 15.38 -11.30
N LEU A 305 -32.07 14.24 -10.69
CA LEU A 305 -33.26 13.46 -11.07
C LEU A 305 -34.53 14.30 -10.82
N GLY A 306 -35.50 14.18 -11.73
CA GLY A 306 -36.81 14.82 -11.59
C GLY A 306 -37.64 14.23 -10.44
N PRO A 307 -38.77 14.86 -10.09
CA PRO A 307 -39.66 14.37 -9.05
C PRO A 307 -40.19 12.97 -9.39
N PRO A 308 -40.37 12.08 -8.40
CA PRO A 308 -40.80 10.70 -8.63
C PRO A 308 -42.21 10.62 -9.23
N ALA A 309 -42.36 9.79 -10.26
CA ALA A 309 -43.64 9.41 -10.83
C ALA A 309 -44.17 8.14 -10.12
N GLY A 310 -45.15 8.34 -9.23
CA GLY A 310 -45.80 7.27 -8.46
C GLY A 310 -45.19 7.02 -7.08
N ALA A 311 -45.52 5.86 -6.49
CA ALA A 311 -45.07 5.43 -5.17
C ALA A 311 -44.18 4.19 -5.25
N ALA A 312 -43.35 3.97 -4.23
CA ALA A 312 -42.52 2.77 -4.13
C ALA A 312 -43.41 1.53 -3.90
N ALA A 313 -43.12 0.42 -4.58
CA ALA A 313 -43.72 -0.88 -4.29
C ALA A 313 -42.79 -1.68 -3.38
N LEU A 314 -43.29 -2.04 -2.19
CA LEU A 314 -42.53 -2.67 -1.12
C LEU A 314 -43.19 -4.00 -0.72
N THR A 315 -42.39 -5.02 -0.41
CA THR A 315 -42.90 -6.30 0.10
C THR A 315 -42.04 -6.82 1.24
N GLY A 316 -42.60 -7.71 2.06
CA GLY A 316 -41.88 -8.29 3.20
C GLY A 316 -41.64 -7.22 4.27
N ASP A 317 -40.43 -7.17 4.81
CA ASP A 317 -40.05 -6.24 5.88
C ASP A 317 -39.62 -4.85 5.36
N MET A 318 -39.47 -4.70 4.04
CA MET A 318 -39.00 -3.47 3.41
C MET A 318 -39.98 -2.31 3.62
N ARG A 319 -39.50 -1.17 4.13
CA ARG A 319 -40.31 0.03 4.40
C ARG A 319 -39.55 1.32 4.17
N ALA A 320 -40.29 2.39 3.86
CA ALA A 320 -39.77 3.75 3.80
C ALA A 320 -39.78 4.36 5.21
N ALA A 321 -38.62 4.39 5.87
CA ALA A 321 -38.48 4.89 7.23
C ALA A 321 -37.05 5.38 7.47
N PRO A 322 -36.84 6.34 8.38
CA PRO A 322 -35.50 6.74 8.79
C PRO A 322 -34.81 5.59 9.55
N LEU A 323 -33.54 5.36 9.25
CA LEU A 323 -32.70 4.48 10.07
C LEU A 323 -32.46 5.12 11.45
N PRO A 324 -32.20 4.32 12.50
CA PRO A 324 -31.85 4.84 13.84
C PRO A 324 -30.68 5.82 13.82
N GLU A 325 -29.75 5.62 12.90
CA GLU A 325 -28.63 6.52 12.65
C GLU A 325 -28.91 7.40 11.43
N SER A 326 -28.73 8.72 11.59
CA SER A 326 -28.92 9.69 10.50
C SER A 326 -28.02 9.38 9.32
N THR A 327 -28.57 9.48 8.11
CA THR A 327 -27.79 9.30 6.88
C THR A 327 -27.05 10.61 6.57
N PRO A 328 -25.70 10.62 6.54
CA PRO A 328 -24.96 11.86 6.38
C PRO A 328 -25.00 12.37 4.94
N ALA A 329 -25.05 13.70 4.74
CA ALA A 329 -24.74 14.28 3.43
C ALA A 329 -23.27 13.94 3.06
N PRO A 330 -22.94 13.63 1.79
CA PRO A 330 -23.78 13.79 0.60
C PRO A 330 -24.61 12.55 0.23
N ILE A 331 -24.79 11.54 1.09
CA ILE A 331 -25.51 10.30 0.72
C ILE A 331 -26.98 10.58 0.47
N THR A 332 -27.60 11.36 1.36
CA THR A 332 -28.99 11.80 1.27
C THR A 332 -29.07 13.30 1.44
N GLU A 333 -29.92 13.93 0.62
CA GLU A 333 -30.41 15.28 0.91
C GLU A 333 -31.50 15.20 1.99
N PRO A 334 -31.81 16.30 2.70
CA PRO A 334 -32.86 16.30 3.75
C PRO A 334 -34.23 15.79 3.29
N SER A 335 -34.54 15.86 1.99
CA SER A 335 -35.78 15.37 1.39
C SER A 335 -35.68 13.97 0.76
N SER A 336 -34.52 13.32 0.82
CA SER A 336 -34.32 12.00 0.22
C SER A 336 -35.00 10.90 1.03
N THR A 337 -35.66 9.97 0.34
CA THR A 337 -36.24 8.79 1.01
C THR A 337 -35.18 7.71 1.21
N VAL A 338 -35.23 7.04 2.36
CA VAL A 338 -34.48 5.80 2.62
C VAL A 338 -35.47 4.66 2.79
N TRP A 339 -35.18 3.51 2.15
CA TRP A 339 -35.90 2.26 2.32
C TRP A 339 -35.00 1.25 2.99
N HIS A 340 -35.52 0.48 3.94
CA HIS A 340 -34.78 -0.60 4.59
C HIS A 340 -35.69 -1.71 5.10
N ASP A 341 -35.12 -2.89 5.32
CA ASP A 341 -35.77 -4.05 5.97
C ASP A 341 -35.21 -4.36 7.37
N ASP A 342 -34.37 -3.47 7.92
CA ASP A 342 -33.96 -3.54 9.33
C ASP A 342 -35.16 -3.25 10.25
N VAL A 343 -35.84 -4.31 10.65
CA VAL A 343 -37.09 -4.25 11.42
C VAL A 343 -36.94 -5.06 12.70
N PRO A 344 -37.27 -4.48 13.88
CA PRO A 344 -37.34 -5.26 15.11
C PRO A 344 -38.28 -6.46 14.91
N SER A 345 -37.76 -7.68 15.14
CA SER A 345 -38.49 -8.94 14.94
C SER A 345 -38.90 -9.25 13.49
N GLY A 346 -38.32 -8.55 12.51
CA GLY A 346 -38.44 -8.87 11.08
C GLY A 346 -37.68 -10.13 10.71
N THR A 347 -38.01 -10.68 9.55
CA THR A 347 -37.26 -11.76 8.90
C THR A 347 -35.97 -11.27 8.22
N GLY A 348 -35.87 -9.97 7.92
CA GLY A 348 -34.76 -9.38 7.14
C GLY A 348 -34.93 -9.61 5.64
N ILE A 349 -36.13 -9.97 5.18
CA ILE A 349 -36.42 -10.29 3.77
C ILE A 349 -37.42 -9.28 3.22
N GLY A 350 -37.10 -8.70 2.07
CA GLY A 350 -38.01 -7.77 1.41
C GLY A 350 -37.65 -7.48 -0.04
N THR A 351 -38.55 -6.79 -0.72
CA THR A 351 -38.27 -6.23 -2.05
C THR A 351 -38.61 -4.76 -2.09
N LEU A 352 -37.82 -4.02 -2.85
CA LEU A 352 -37.98 -2.61 -3.13
C LEU A 352 -38.09 -2.44 -4.64
N GLN A 353 -39.12 -1.71 -5.07
CA GLN A 353 -39.13 -1.02 -6.36
C GLN A 353 -39.43 0.45 -6.10
N THR A 354 -38.48 1.33 -6.36
CA THR A 354 -38.72 2.78 -6.20
C THR A 354 -39.70 3.28 -7.28
N PRO A 355 -40.29 4.48 -7.10
CA PRO A 355 -40.93 5.18 -8.20
C PRO A 355 -39.96 5.39 -9.37
N TRP A 356 -40.52 5.73 -10.54
CA TRP A 356 -39.72 6.18 -11.67
C TRP A 356 -39.26 7.63 -11.46
N TYR A 357 -37.97 7.87 -11.62
CA TYR A 357 -37.37 9.20 -11.56
C TYR A 357 -37.07 9.67 -12.99
N PRO A 358 -37.69 10.78 -13.45
CA PRO A 358 -37.38 11.36 -14.76
C PRO A 358 -35.91 11.78 -14.86
N LEU A 359 -35.28 11.46 -15.99
CA LEU A 359 -33.95 11.94 -16.36
C LEU A 359 -34.06 13.24 -17.15
N PRO A 360 -33.25 14.26 -16.85
CA PRO A 360 -33.22 15.47 -17.66
C PRO A 360 -32.55 15.17 -19.01
N GLY A 361 -33.15 15.67 -20.11
CA GLY A 361 -32.83 15.25 -21.48
C GLY A 361 -31.41 15.55 -22.01
N HIS A 362 -30.56 16.23 -21.24
CA HIS A 362 -29.21 16.62 -21.63
C HIS A 362 -28.10 15.66 -21.16
N LEU A 363 -28.40 14.66 -20.33
CA LEU A 363 -27.39 13.81 -19.71
C LEU A 363 -27.18 12.47 -20.44
N ARG A 364 -26.56 12.55 -21.62
CA ARG A 364 -26.11 11.38 -22.40
C ARG A 364 -24.84 10.70 -21.84
N GLY A 365 -24.22 11.27 -20.81
CA GLY A 365 -22.99 10.75 -20.15
C GLY A 365 -23.06 10.72 -18.62
N GLY A 366 -24.26 10.82 -18.05
CA GLY A 366 -24.46 10.79 -16.60
C GLY A 366 -24.37 9.38 -16.01
N TRP A 367 -24.31 9.35 -14.69
CA TRP A 367 -24.27 8.15 -13.87
C TRP A 367 -25.46 8.15 -12.92
N VAL A 368 -26.01 6.98 -12.66
CA VAL A 368 -26.97 6.81 -11.56
C VAL A 368 -26.23 6.19 -10.40
N THR A 369 -26.10 6.95 -9.33
CA THR A 369 -25.49 6.51 -8.08
C THR A 369 -26.59 6.15 -7.08
N VAL A 370 -26.48 4.96 -6.50
CA VAL A 370 -27.41 4.42 -5.51
C VAL A 370 -26.62 4.21 -4.22
N PRO A 371 -26.92 4.97 -3.17
CA PRO A 371 -26.33 4.71 -1.87
C PRO A 371 -27.00 3.51 -1.21
N VAL A 372 -26.19 2.61 -0.66
CA VAL A 372 -26.63 1.39 0.02
C VAL A 372 -25.87 1.18 1.32
N ARG A 373 -26.51 0.50 2.26
CA ARG A 373 -25.93 0.12 3.56
C ARG A 373 -26.55 -1.21 4.00
N GLY A 374 -25.82 -2.00 4.78
CA GLY A 374 -26.35 -3.25 5.31
C GLY A 374 -25.30 -4.34 5.43
N THR A 375 -25.74 -5.53 5.79
CA THR A 375 -24.93 -6.74 5.87
C THR A 375 -24.85 -7.37 4.48
N LEU A 376 -24.06 -6.75 3.59
CA LEU A 376 -24.11 -7.03 2.16
C LEU A 376 -23.58 -8.42 1.79
N SER A 377 -24.42 -9.27 1.22
CA SER A 377 -24.08 -10.65 0.84
C SER A 377 -24.40 -10.98 -0.63
N LYS A 378 -23.94 -12.14 -1.10
CA LYS A 378 -24.21 -12.63 -2.47
C LYS A 378 -25.69 -12.88 -2.80
N ASP A 379 -26.51 -13.07 -1.77
CA ASP A 379 -27.93 -13.44 -1.92
C ASP A 379 -28.86 -12.21 -1.81
N GLN A 380 -28.29 -11.04 -1.56
CA GLN A 380 -28.94 -9.74 -1.75
C GLN A 380 -28.66 -9.22 -3.16
N TRP A 381 -29.65 -8.59 -3.77
CA TRP A 381 -29.61 -8.17 -5.15
C TRP A 381 -30.10 -6.73 -5.33
N LEU A 382 -29.36 -5.95 -6.12
CA LEU A 382 -29.72 -4.59 -6.50
C LEU A 382 -29.48 -4.39 -7.99
N ALA A 383 -30.44 -3.75 -8.65
CA ALA A 383 -30.31 -3.31 -10.02
C ALA A 383 -30.94 -1.93 -10.20
N VAL A 384 -30.50 -1.24 -11.25
CA VAL A 384 -31.18 -0.05 -11.75
C VAL A 384 -31.94 -0.44 -12.99
N GLN A 385 -33.23 -0.15 -13.01
CA GLN A 385 -34.04 -0.24 -14.21
C GLN A 385 -34.05 1.09 -14.93
N VAL A 386 -33.75 1.04 -16.22
CA VAL A 386 -33.68 2.20 -17.10
C VAL A 386 -34.79 2.08 -18.13
N ALA A 387 -35.51 3.18 -18.37
CA ALA A 387 -36.66 3.21 -19.25
C ALA A 387 -36.63 4.34 -20.28
N THR A 388 -37.42 4.17 -21.34
CA THR A 388 -37.80 5.21 -22.30
C THR A 388 -39.32 5.43 -22.27
N GLY A 389 -39.76 6.58 -22.77
CA GLY A 389 -41.18 6.95 -22.81
C GLY A 389 -41.61 7.78 -21.61
N ASP A 390 -42.91 7.81 -21.34
CA ASP A 390 -43.49 8.48 -20.18
C ASP A 390 -43.05 7.78 -18.87
N PRO A 391 -42.40 8.46 -17.91
CA PRO A 391 -42.05 7.87 -16.62
C PRO A 391 -43.24 7.25 -15.86
N ALA A 392 -44.47 7.74 -16.06
CA ALA A 392 -45.68 7.17 -15.47
C ALA A 392 -46.12 5.87 -16.15
N SER A 393 -45.73 5.65 -17.41
CA SER A 393 -46.05 4.46 -18.20
C SER A 393 -44.92 4.17 -19.22
N PRO A 394 -43.81 3.57 -18.77
CA PRO A 394 -42.63 3.41 -19.61
C PRO A 394 -42.85 2.39 -20.74
N ASP A 395 -42.41 2.75 -21.96
CA ASP A 395 -42.59 1.94 -23.17
C ASP A 395 -41.65 0.73 -23.21
N ARG A 396 -40.41 0.93 -22.75
CA ARG A 396 -39.36 -0.09 -22.70
C ARG A 396 -38.60 0.03 -21.41
N VAL A 397 -38.24 -1.11 -20.82
CA VAL A 397 -37.49 -1.18 -19.57
C VAL A 397 -36.35 -2.18 -19.73
N ARG A 398 -35.15 -1.78 -19.30
CA ARG A 398 -33.99 -2.67 -19.16
C ARG A 398 -33.50 -2.65 -17.73
N THR A 399 -33.33 -3.84 -17.17
CA THR A 399 -32.64 -4.01 -15.88
C THR A 399 -31.15 -4.07 -16.11
N VAL A 400 -30.42 -3.16 -15.50
CA VAL A 400 -28.96 -3.15 -15.43
C VAL A 400 -28.58 -3.57 -14.01
N ALA A 401 -28.02 -4.76 -13.86
CA ALA A 401 -27.50 -5.21 -12.58
C ALA A 401 -26.38 -4.25 -12.15
N VAL A 402 -26.42 -3.81 -10.89
CA VAL A 402 -25.32 -3.01 -10.37
C VAL A 402 -24.16 -3.95 -10.08
N PRO A 403 -22.94 -3.67 -10.59
CA PRO A 403 -21.78 -4.48 -10.27
C PRO A 403 -21.60 -4.57 -8.75
N ALA A 404 -21.66 -5.80 -8.23
CA ALA A 404 -21.37 -6.20 -6.86
C ALA A 404 -22.28 -5.59 -5.76
N ILE A 405 -23.47 -6.14 -5.54
CA ILE A 405 -23.85 -6.49 -4.15
C ILE A 405 -23.46 -7.95 -3.99
N GLY A 406 -22.50 -8.23 -3.13
CA GLY A 406 -21.87 -9.53 -2.99
C GLY A 406 -20.60 -9.46 -2.14
N PRO A 407 -19.92 -10.59 -1.88
CA PRO A 407 -18.78 -10.69 -0.95
C PRO A 407 -17.59 -9.75 -1.25
N ALA A 408 -17.58 -9.08 -2.41
CA ALA A 408 -16.61 -8.03 -2.76
C ALA A 408 -16.83 -6.69 -2.02
N ILE A 409 -18.04 -6.41 -1.50
CA ILE A 409 -18.27 -5.23 -0.65
C ILE A 409 -18.00 -5.55 0.84
N GLY A 410 -18.16 -6.81 1.26
CA GLY A 410 -17.99 -7.23 2.65
C GLY A 410 -19.01 -6.60 3.62
N ASP A 411 -18.88 -6.90 4.91
CA ASP A 411 -19.62 -6.20 5.97
C ASP A 411 -19.13 -4.74 6.01
N LYS A 412 -19.89 -3.81 5.41
CA LYS A 412 -19.68 -2.38 5.59
C LYS A 412 -20.73 -1.85 6.57
N PRO A 413 -20.38 -1.60 7.84
CA PRO A 413 -21.29 -0.94 8.77
C PRO A 413 -21.63 0.49 8.32
N ASP A 414 -20.81 1.08 7.43
CA ASP A 414 -20.99 2.41 6.86
C ASP A 414 -21.70 2.38 5.49
N TRP A 415 -22.27 3.53 5.11
CA TRP A 415 -22.88 3.72 3.80
C TRP A 415 -21.84 3.65 2.69
N THR A 416 -22.16 2.92 1.62
CA THR A 416 -21.39 2.88 0.38
C THR A 416 -22.25 3.34 -0.79
N GLN A 417 -21.62 3.65 -1.91
CA GLN A 417 -22.28 4.18 -3.09
C GLN A 417 -21.90 3.37 -4.31
N VAL A 418 -22.89 2.77 -4.94
CA VAL A 418 -22.72 2.00 -6.17
C VAL A 418 -23.25 2.79 -7.35
N SER A 419 -22.59 2.74 -8.51
CA SER A 419 -22.93 3.60 -9.65
C SER A 419 -22.98 2.83 -10.96
N ILE A 420 -23.95 3.18 -11.81
CA ILE A 420 -24.04 2.66 -13.19
C ILE A 420 -23.90 3.79 -14.19
N ALA A 421 -23.15 3.54 -15.27
CA ALA A 421 -23.05 4.48 -16.38
C ALA A 421 -24.31 4.37 -17.26
N LEU A 422 -24.96 5.49 -17.55
CA LEU A 422 -26.09 5.52 -18.49
C LEU A 422 -25.63 5.39 -19.96
N ALA A 423 -24.34 5.61 -20.23
CA ALA A 423 -23.76 5.53 -21.57
C ALA A 423 -23.25 4.13 -21.95
N ASP A 424 -22.82 3.30 -21.00
CA ASP A 424 -21.97 2.11 -21.24
C ASP A 424 -22.59 0.76 -20.85
N ALA A 425 -23.90 0.69 -20.60
CA ALA A 425 -24.56 -0.51 -20.11
C ALA A 425 -25.26 -1.37 -21.20
N GLY A 426 -24.76 -1.34 -22.45
CA GLY A 426 -25.44 -1.98 -23.59
C GLY A 426 -26.87 -1.46 -23.82
N LEU A 427 -27.17 -0.28 -23.25
CA LEU A 427 -28.48 0.37 -23.31
C LEU A 427 -28.79 0.83 -24.73
N ALA A 428 -27.77 1.29 -25.46
CA ALA A 428 -27.90 1.65 -26.87
C ALA A 428 -28.36 0.44 -27.72
N ASP A 429 -27.73 -0.73 -27.53
CA ASP A 429 -28.08 -1.98 -28.24
C ASP A 429 -29.47 -2.49 -27.87
N ALA A 430 -29.96 -2.17 -26.67
CA ALA A 430 -31.31 -2.48 -26.21
C ALA A 430 -32.39 -1.47 -26.69
N GLY A 431 -32.03 -0.49 -27.54
CA GLY A 431 -32.93 0.56 -28.01
C GLY A 431 -33.25 1.63 -26.97
N LEU A 432 -32.41 1.77 -25.94
CA LEU A 432 -32.51 2.76 -24.85
C LEU A 432 -31.37 3.80 -24.94
N ALA A 433 -31.02 4.22 -26.16
CA ALA A 433 -29.94 5.19 -26.40
C ALA A 433 -30.22 6.59 -25.79
N ALA A 434 -31.47 6.89 -25.46
CA ALA A 434 -31.90 8.13 -24.80
C ALA A 434 -32.89 7.80 -23.67
N PRO A 435 -32.40 7.30 -22.52
CA PRO A 435 -33.27 6.94 -21.42
C PRO A 435 -33.97 8.18 -20.83
N THR A 436 -35.25 8.04 -20.50
CA THR A 436 -36.10 9.13 -19.98
C THR A 436 -36.39 8.99 -18.50
N ALA A 437 -36.22 7.79 -17.93
CA ALA A 437 -36.42 7.56 -16.50
C ALA A 437 -35.57 6.41 -15.97
N VAL A 438 -35.30 6.45 -14.66
CA VAL A 438 -34.65 5.36 -13.93
C VAL A 438 -35.40 5.04 -12.65
N ARG A 439 -35.29 3.79 -12.19
CA ARG A 439 -35.70 3.39 -10.84
C ARG A 439 -34.76 2.34 -10.29
N VAL A 440 -34.73 2.23 -8.98
CA VAL A 440 -33.95 1.20 -8.29
C VAL A 440 -34.87 0.04 -7.94
N VAL A 441 -34.37 -1.17 -8.16
CA VAL A 441 -35.01 -2.40 -7.70
C VAL A 441 -34.02 -3.16 -6.82
N ALA A 442 -34.47 -3.53 -5.62
CA ALA A 442 -33.66 -4.27 -4.66
C ALA A 442 -34.43 -5.47 -4.11
N ARG A 443 -33.70 -6.49 -3.70
CA ARG A 443 -34.24 -7.71 -3.11
C ARG A 443 -33.27 -8.25 -2.07
N ASP A 444 -33.76 -8.38 -0.85
CA ASP A 444 -33.11 -9.17 0.19
C ASP A 444 -33.80 -10.55 0.28
N ARG A 445 -33.00 -11.60 0.43
CA ARG A 445 -33.43 -12.99 0.62
C ARG A 445 -32.74 -13.66 1.80
N VAL A 446 -31.90 -12.92 2.53
CA VAL A 446 -31.09 -13.45 3.60
C VAL A 446 -31.85 -13.27 4.90
N ALA A 447 -32.33 -14.38 5.47
CA ALA A 447 -32.98 -14.36 6.76
C ALA A 447 -31.96 -14.36 7.90
N GLY A 448 -32.22 -13.58 8.94
CA GLY A 448 -31.49 -13.71 10.21
C GLY A 448 -31.38 -12.40 11.00
N PRO A 449 -31.14 -12.46 12.33
CA PRO A 449 -31.16 -11.31 13.24
C PRO A 449 -30.05 -10.27 13.02
N GLY A 450 -29.20 -10.44 12.00
CA GLY A 450 -28.18 -9.47 11.61
C GLY A 450 -28.14 -9.20 10.10
N SER A 451 -29.11 -9.73 9.33
CA SER A 451 -29.22 -9.45 7.91
C SER A 451 -30.18 -8.30 7.67
N TRP A 452 -29.72 -7.31 6.91
CA TRP A 452 -30.55 -6.19 6.48
C TRP A 452 -29.91 -5.48 5.27
N LEU A 453 -30.74 -4.76 4.55
CA LEU A 453 -30.42 -3.91 3.42
C LEU A 453 -31.16 -2.58 3.56
N ALA A 454 -30.41 -1.49 3.42
CA ALA A 454 -30.93 -0.15 3.23
C ALA A 454 -30.48 0.42 1.89
N VAL A 455 -31.39 1.12 1.24
CA VAL A 455 -31.21 1.77 -0.05
C VAL A 455 -31.72 3.21 0.09
N ALA A 456 -30.87 4.19 -0.22
CA ALA A 456 -31.27 5.58 -0.30
C ALA A 456 -31.76 5.92 -1.71
N GLN A 457 -32.50 7.02 -1.82
CA GLN A 457 -32.94 7.58 -3.10
C GLN A 457 -31.78 7.67 -4.11
N PRO A 458 -31.95 7.15 -5.35
CA PRO A 458 -30.92 7.26 -6.36
C PRO A 458 -30.68 8.74 -6.71
N ARG A 459 -29.48 9.03 -7.17
CA ARG A 459 -29.09 10.37 -7.60
C ARG A 459 -28.34 10.34 -8.92
N LEU A 460 -28.45 11.45 -9.62
CA LEU A 460 -27.77 11.66 -10.88
C LEU A 460 -26.41 12.29 -10.61
N THR A 461 -25.36 11.62 -11.06
CA THR A 461 -23.97 12.05 -10.85
C THR A 461 -23.22 12.18 -12.16
N ALA A 462 -22.16 12.97 -12.16
CA ALA A 462 -21.23 13.08 -13.27
C ALA A 462 -19.78 13.07 -12.77
N PRO A 463 -18.83 12.60 -13.60
CA PRO A 463 -17.41 12.69 -13.27
C PRO A 463 -16.98 14.15 -13.09
N ARG A 464 -16.39 14.44 -11.94
CA ARG A 464 -15.72 15.71 -11.63
C ARG A 464 -14.26 15.45 -11.26
N PRO A 465 -13.31 16.27 -11.71
CA PRO A 465 -11.91 16.13 -11.30
C PRO A 465 -11.80 16.19 -9.78
N VAL A 466 -11.03 15.28 -9.17
CA VAL A 466 -10.81 15.33 -7.71
C VAL A 466 -10.13 16.63 -7.30
N ALA A 467 -9.36 17.26 -8.21
CA ALA A 467 -8.77 18.56 -8.00
C ALA A 467 -9.81 19.64 -7.62
N ASP A 468 -10.99 19.60 -8.24
CA ASP A 468 -12.09 20.53 -7.91
C ASP A 468 -12.71 20.20 -6.56
N ILE A 469 -12.72 18.92 -6.18
CA ILE A 469 -13.30 18.44 -4.92
C ILE A 469 -12.41 18.82 -3.73
N ILE A 470 -11.08 18.75 -3.89
CA ILE A 470 -10.11 19.04 -2.82
C ILE A 470 -9.70 20.52 -2.76
N ALA A 471 -10.01 21.33 -3.78
CA ALA A 471 -9.58 22.72 -3.85
C ALA A 471 -10.05 23.53 -2.63
N GLY A 472 -9.10 24.14 -1.91
CA GLY A 472 -9.36 24.99 -0.75
C GLY A 472 -9.94 24.26 0.47
N ARG A 473 -9.89 22.92 0.49
CA ARG A 473 -10.40 22.10 1.59
C ARG A 473 -9.25 21.35 2.28
N PRO A 474 -9.24 21.26 3.62
CA PRO A 474 -8.25 20.47 4.33
C PRO A 474 -8.42 18.98 4.01
N VAL A 475 -7.32 18.33 3.63
CA VAL A 475 -7.28 16.95 3.19
C VAL A 475 -6.37 16.15 4.11
N PHE A 476 -6.78 14.93 4.45
CA PHE A 476 -5.87 13.93 4.98
C PHE A 476 -5.62 12.85 3.92
N ALA A 477 -4.44 12.85 3.29
CA ALA A 477 -4.01 11.68 2.54
C ALA A 477 -3.28 10.71 3.46
N ASP A 478 -3.58 9.42 3.33
CA ASP A 478 -2.96 8.39 4.18
C ASP A 478 -1.44 8.29 3.99
N GLN A 479 -0.79 7.63 4.95
CA GLN A 479 0.67 7.45 4.97
C GLN A 479 1.25 6.74 3.74
N VAL A 480 0.42 6.02 2.98
CA VAL A 480 0.86 5.21 1.83
C VAL A 480 0.77 6.01 0.53
N SER A 481 -0.21 6.91 0.42
CA SER A 481 -0.54 7.65 -0.79
C SER A 481 -0.22 9.14 -0.71
N ALA A 482 0.11 9.70 0.46
CA ALA A 482 0.36 11.15 0.63
C ALA A 482 1.33 11.75 -0.39
N GLY A 483 2.41 11.04 -0.73
CA GLY A 483 3.39 11.47 -1.74
C GLY A 483 2.83 11.59 -3.17
N LEU A 484 1.65 11.03 -3.43
CA LEU A 484 0.94 11.10 -4.72
C LEU A 484 -0.01 12.31 -4.82
N TRP A 485 -0.17 13.06 -3.73
CA TRP A 485 -1.10 14.20 -3.60
C TRP A 485 -0.39 15.52 -3.26
N PRO A 486 0.66 15.93 -4.02
CA PRO A 486 1.48 17.09 -3.66
C PRO A 486 0.73 18.44 -3.73
N CYS A 487 -0.42 18.50 -4.41
CA CYS A 487 -1.26 19.70 -4.50
C CYS A 487 -2.43 19.72 -3.50
N ALA A 488 -2.62 18.66 -2.72
CA ALA A 488 -3.67 18.64 -1.69
C ALA A 488 -3.24 19.47 -0.47
N ASP A 489 -4.17 20.21 0.11
CA ASP A 489 -3.94 20.97 1.35
C ASP A 489 -3.92 20.01 2.55
N GLN A 490 -2.78 19.36 2.78
CA GLN A 490 -2.62 18.35 3.81
C GLN A 490 -2.81 18.95 5.20
N ILE A 491 -3.64 18.31 6.03
CA ILE A 491 -3.83 18.71 7.42
C ILE A 491 -2.52 18.65 8.21
N ALA A 492 -2.39 19.54 9.19
CA ALA A 492 -1.25 19.58 10.09
C ALA A 492 -1.68 19.28 11.53
N VAL A 493 -0.73 18.79 12.32
CA VAL A 493 -0.82 18.75 13.78
C VAL A 493 -0.12 19.99 14.32
N ARG A 494 -0.83 20.84 15.07
CA ARG A 494 -0.31 22.07 15.68
C ARG A 494 -0.82 22.19 17.10
N ASP A 495 0.06 22.57 18.01
CA ASP A 495 -0.27 22.79 19.43
C ASP A 495 -0.99 21.60 20.11
N GLY A 496 -0.64 20.37 19.69
CA GLY A 496 -1.24 19.13 20.19
C GLY A 496 -2.61 18.78 19.61
N MET A 497 -3.12 19.54 18.64
CA MET A 497 -4.39 19.28 17.96
C MET A 497 -4.18 18.97 16.48
N VAL A 498 -5.07 18.15 15.95
CA VAL A 498 -5.11 17.80 14.54
C VAL A 498 -6.16 18.67 13.87
N ALA A 499 -5.80 19.35 12.77
CA ALA A 499 -6.77 20.11 12.00
C ALA A 499 -7.85 19.17 11.44
N PRO A 500 -9.15 19.51 11.53
CA PRO A 500 -10.24 18.66 11.06
C PRO A 500 -10.17 18.53 9.53
N PRO A 501 -9.88 17.34 8.97
CA PRO A 501 -9.95 17.15 7.52
C PRO A 501 -11.40 17.25 7.06
N ALA A 502 -11.62 17.83 5.89
CA ALA A 502 -12.88 17.79 5.16
C ALA A 502 -12.95 16.57 4.24
N LEU A 503 -11.79 16.08 3.79
CA LEU A 503 -11.66 14.90 2.93
C LEU A 503 -10.55 13.99 3.44
N ARG A 504 -10.72 12.69 3.21
CA ARG A 504 -9.70 11.67 3.42
C ARG A 504 -9.43 10.94 2.11
N LEU A 505 -8.16 10.88 1.70
CA LEU A 505 -7.70 10.16 0.51
C LEU A 505 -6.94 8.91 0.95
N ARG A 506 -7.33 7.75 0.45
CA ARG A 506 -6.71 6.46 0.81
C ARG A 506 -6.21 5.71 -0.41
N ALA A 507 -5.14 4.94 -0.24
CA ALA A 507 -4.75 3.93 -1.21
C ALA A 507 -5.81 2.79 -1.26
N ALA A 508 -5.79 2.01 -2.34
CA ALA A 508 -6.78 0.96 -2.56
C ALA A 508 -6.75 -0.16 -1.53
N ASP A 509 -7.89 -0.83 -1.41
CA ASP A 509 -8.06 -2.05 -0.64
C ASP A 509 -7.10 -3.17 -1.12
N GLY A 510 -6.64 -4.01 -0.19
CA GLY A 510 -5.65 -5.07 -0.45
C GLY A 510 -4.29 -4.86 0.24
N LEU A 511 -4.13 -3.78 1.00
CA LEU A 511 -3.08 -3.63 2.00
C LEU A 511 -3.53 -4.26 3.34
N GLU A 512 -2.56 -4.55 4.22
CA GLU A 512 -2.88 -5.03 5.57
C GLU A 512 -3.68 -3.98 6.35
N ASP A 513 -4.72 -4.41 7.07
CA ASP A 513 -5.57 -3.53 7.88
C ASP A 513 -4.77 -2.63 8.83
N ALA A 514 -3.69 -3.17 9.41
CA ALA A 514 -2.78 -2.42 10.27
C ALA A 514 -2.13 -1.22 9.57
N ILE A 515 -2.01 -1.23 8.24
CA ILE A 515 -1.51 -0.12 7.43
C ILE A 515 -2.65 0.85 7.08
N LEU A 516 -3.81 0.34 6.66
CA LEU A 516 -4.95 1.13 6.22
C LEU A 516 -5.57 1.94 7.37
N TYR A 517 -5.70 1.34 8.55
CA TYR A 517 -6.32 1.96 9.71
C TYR A 517 -5.33 2.57 10.69
N ASN A 518 -4.02 2.60 10.38
CA ASN A 518 -3.00 3.09 11.31
C ASN A 518 -3.30 4.49 11.87
N SER A 519 -3.85 5.37 11.03
CA SER A 519 -4.21 6.73 11.43
C SER A 519 -5.41 6.81 12.36
N THR A 520 -6.33 5.85 12.35
CA THR A 520 -7.52 5.86 13.22
C THR A 520 -7.45 4.82 14.34
N PHE A 521 -6.45 3.92 14.30
CA PHE A 521 -6.34 2.82 15.24
C PHE A 521 -5.99 3.29 16.66
N ALA A 522 -6.95 3.15 17.58
CA ALA A 522 -6.85 3.60 18.96
C ALA A 522 -5.66 2.99 19.71
N GLY A 523 -5.40 1.70 19.51
CA GLY A 523 -4.37 0.96 20.24
C GLY A 523 -2.93 1.44 19.98
N ASN A 524 -2.70 2.17 18.88
CA ASN A 524 -1.41 2.77 18.52
C ASN A 524 -1.42 4.31 18.66
N GLY A 525 -2.51 4.91 19.13
CA GLY A 525 -2.63 6.37 19.23
C GLY A 525 -2.72 7.08 17.89
N GLY A 526 -3.40 6.47 16.89
CA GLY A 526 -3.54 7.02 15.54
C GLY A 526 -3.97 8.49 15.52
N THR A 527 -3.33 9.29 14.65
CA THR A 527 -3.49 10.76 14.59
C THR A 527 -4.94 11.21 14.34
N LEU A 528 -5.73 10.43 13.61
CA LEU A 528 -7.14 10.69 13.31
C LEU A 528 -8.12 9.97 14.25
N LEU A 529 -7.67 9.36 15.34
CA LEU A 529 -8.54 8.64 16.27
C LEU A 529 -9.75 9.47 16.75
N GLN A 530 -9.55 10.77 17.01
CA GLN A 530 -10.66 11.63 17.46
C GLN A 530 -11.64 11.93 16.32
N VAL A 531 -11.13 12.12 15.10
CA VAL A 531 -11.97 12.33 13.91
C VAL A 531 -12.84 11.09 13.69
N ASP A 532 -12.27 9.90 13.77
CA ASP A 532 -12.98 8.61 13.65
C ASP A 532 -14.13 8.44 14.66
N ARG A 533 -14.00 9.04 15.85
CA ARG A 533 -15.04 9.01 16.90
C ARG A 533 -16.13 10.07 16.73
N THR A 534 -15.82 11.17 16.05
CA THR A 534 -16.70 12.36 15.95
C THR A 534 -17.20 12.66 14.55
N ALA A 535 -16.83 11.84 13.57
CA ALA A 535 -17.21 12.00 12.18
C ALA A 535 -17.55 10.65 11.53
N LYS A 536 -18.29 10.74 10.43
CA LYS A 536 -18.54 9.65 9.50
C LYS A 536 -17.72 9.85 8.25
N PHE A 537 -17.21 8.77 7.69
CA PHE A 537 -16.51 8.79 6.41
C PHE A 537 -17.47 8.31 5.32
N VAL A 538 -17.79 9.21 4.40
CA VAL A 538 -18.66 8.89 3.26
C VAL A 538 -17.80 8.68 2.03
N GLU A 539 -17.68 7.44 1.59
CA GLU A 539 -16.95 7.11 0.38
C GLU A 539 -17.66 7.69 -0.86
N LEU A 540 -16.95 8.49 -1.65
CA LEU A 540 -17.40 9.05 -2.90
C LEU A 540 -16.94 8.14 -4.05
N PRO A 541 -17.86 7.64 -4.91
CA PRO A 541 -17.48 6.79 -6.04
C PRO A 541 -16.47 7.52 -6.92
N SER A 542 -15.35 6.87 -7.22
CA SER A 542 -14.26 7.50 -7.93
C SER A 542 -13.56 6.54 -8.86
N ARG A 543 -12.90 7.07 -9.88
CA ARG A 543 -12.25 6.28 -10.93
C ARG A 543 -11.05 6.99 -11.53
N LEU A 544 -10.17 6.22 -12.13
CA LEU A 544 -9.13 6.74 -13.00
C LEU A 544 -9.68 7.06 -14.40
N THR A 545 -9.27 8.20 -14.93
CA THR A 545 -9.59 8.66 -16.29
C THR A 545 -8.36 9.31 -16.94
N PRO A 546 -7.97 8.91 -18.16
CA PRO A 546 -8.49 7.75 -18.89
C PRO A 546 -8.15 6.43 -18.18
N PRO A 547 -8.91 5.34 -18.43
CA PRO A 547 -8.56 4.03 -17.89
C PRO A 547 -7.21 3.54 -18.46
N GLY A 548 -6.48 2.77 -17.66
CA GLY A 548 -5.28 2.06 -18.10
C GLY A 548 -5.54 0.57 -18.29
N ALA A 549 -4.48 -0.23 -18.26
CA ALA A 549 -4.61 -1.69 -18.23
C ALA A 549 -5.39 -2.13 -16.96
N PRO A 550 -6.08 -3.28 -17.00
CA PRO A 550 -6.79 -3.80 -15.82
C PRO A 550 -5.84 -3.99 -14.63
N THR A 551 -6.14 -3.30 -13.53
CA THR A 551 -5.43 -3.35 -12.25
C THR A 551 -6.44 -3.42 -11.10
N LEU A 552 -6.00 -3.58 -9.86
CA LEU A 552 -6.84 -3.17 -8.73
C LEU A 552 -7.18 -1.69 -8.81
N ASP A 553 -8.21 -1.32 -8.06
CA ASP A 553 -8.61 0.06 -7.87
C ASP A 553 -7.45 0.92 -7.37
N TRP A 554 -7.60 2.23 -7.54
CA TRP A 554 -6.55 3.19 -7.25
C TRP A 554 -6.52 3.64 -5.79
N GLY A 555 -7.69 3.62 -5.14
CA GLY A 555 -7.90 4.21 -3.84
C GLY A 555 -9.33 4.70 -3.66
N HIS A 556 -9.51 5.47 -2.58
CA HIS A 556 -10.81 5.96 -2.15
C HIS A 556 -10.72 7.47 -1.86
N VAL A 557 -11.83 8.15 -2.11
CA VAL A 557 -12.05 9.54 -1.71
C VAL A 557 -13.20 9.53 -0.72
N ASP A 558 -12.93 9.85 0.54
CA ASP A 558 -13.96 9.91 1.57
C ASP A 558 -14.23 11.37 1.94
N GLU A 559 -15.49 11.76 2.00
CA GLU A 559 -15.92 13.00 2.64
C GLU A 559 -16.05 12.78 4.15
N VAL A 560 -15.55 13.74 4.94
CA VAL A 560 -15.56 13.66 6.40
C VAL A 560 -16.72 14.49 6.94
N VAL A 561 -17.71 13.82 7.51
CA VAL A 561 -18.96 14.43 7.97
C VAL A 561 -19.00 14.40 9.48
N TYR A 562 -18.78 15.56 10.11
CA TYR A 562 -18.75 15.65 11.57
C TYR A 562 -20.16 15.61 12.17
N ILE A 563 -20.29 14.90 13.29
CA ILE A 563 -21.53 14.83 14.08
C ILE A 563 -21.85 16.20 14.70
N HIS A 564 -20.82 16.98 15.00
CA HIS A 564 -20.91 18.33 15.55
C HIS A 564 -20.03 19.30 14.75
N PRO A 565 -20.34 20.61 14.71
CA PRO A 565 -19.48 21.57 14.01
C PRO A 565 -18.03 21.53 14.53
N ALA A 566 -17.07 21.44 13.62
CA ALA A 566 -15.65 21.46 13.94
C ALA A 566 -15.14 22.89 14.18
N GLY A 567 -13.98 23.03 14.83
CA GLY A 567 -13.31 24.32 15.01
C GLY A 567 -13.90 25.23 16.09
N LEU A 568 -14.86 24.75 16.89
CA LEU A 568 -15.44 25.48 18.01
C LEU A 568 -14.57 25.42 19.28
N VAL A 569 -13.29 25.76 19.16
CA VAL A 569 -12.33 25.73 20.27
C VAL A 569 -11.50 27.02 20.32
N ASP A 570 -11.47 27.65 21.50
CA ASP A 570 -10.58 28.78 21.78
C ASP A 570 -9.25 28.25 22.35
N VAL A 571 -8.20 28.30 21.53
CA VAL A 571 -6.90 27.74 21.87
C VAL A 571 -6.00 28.86 22.40
N ARG A 572 -5.46 28.68 23.61
CA ARG A 572 -4.46 29.56 24.20
C ARG A 572 -3.15 28.81 24.36
N VAL A 573 -2.13 29.25 23.66
CA VAL A 573 -0.78 28.69 23.73
C VAL A 573 0.09 29.60 24.57
N GLY A 574 0.85 29.01 25.50
CA GLY A 574 1.80 29.71 26.34
C GLY A 574 3.16 29.01 26.33
N THR A 575 4.19 29.72 26.77
CA THR A 575 5.56 29.18 26.82
C THR A 575 5.97 28.97 28.28
N LEU A 576 6.58 27.81 28.56
CA LEU A 576 7.16 27.49 29.86
C LEU A 576 8.61 27.06 29.65
N ARG A 577 9.51 27.56 30.51
CA ARG A 577 10.90 27.11 30.55
C ARG A 577 11.02 25.95 31.53
N ARG A 578 11.59 24.83 31.06
CA ARG A 578 11.83 23.63 31.87
C ARG A 578 13.28 23.18 31.71
N ALA A 579 13.76 22.36 32.65
CA ALA A 579 15.07 21.72 32.50
C ALA A 579 14.99 20.59 31.48
N GLY A 580 16.08 20.34 30.74
CA GLY A 580 16.11 19.32 29.69
C GLY A 580 16.00 17.87 30.21
N TRP A 581 16.10 17.64 31.52
CA TRP A 581 15.86 16.35 32.16
C TRP A 581 14.46 16.24 32.79
N THR A 582 13.64 17.30 32.72
CA THR A 582 12.26 17.25 33.19
C THR A 582 11.46 16.32 32.27
N ARG A 583 11.05 15.16 32.79
CA ARG A 583 10.10 14.26 32.13
C ARG A 583 8.69 14.55 32.64
N LEU A 584 7.75 14.78 31.73
CA LEU A 584 6.33 14.98 32.05
C LEU A 584 5.65 13.65 32.43
N PRO A 585 4.42 13.68 32.97
CA PRO A 585 3.64 12.47 33.19
C PRO A 585 3.60 11.61 31.92
N THR A 586 3.75 10.30 32.11
CA THR A 586 3.86 9.38 30.99
C THR A 586 2.56 9.32 30.19
N LEU A 587 2.69 9.25 28.87
CA LEU A 587 1.62 9.13 27.88
C LEU A 587 1.27 7.65 27.60
N ILE A 588 1.78 6.71 28.39
CA ILE A 588 1.52 5.28 28.23
C ILE A 588 1.02 4.60 29.50
N GLY A 589 0.30 3.50 29.26
CA GLY A 589 -0.28 2.66 30.30
C GLY A 589 -1.63 2.14 29.84
N GLN A 590 -2.05 1.00 30.39
CA GLN A 590 -3.30 0.35 29.99
C GLN A 590 -4.52 1.26 30.19
N ARG A 591 -4.47 2.15 31.21
CA ARG A 591 -5.52 3.15 31.43
C ARG A 591 -5.62 4.18 30.31
N TYR A 592 -4.50 4.56 29.70
CA TYR A 592 -4.45 5.59 28.66
C TYR A 592 -4.72 5.00 27.28
N THR A 593 -4.10 3.85 26.96
CA THR A 593 -4.18 3.24 25.63
C THR A 593 -5.28 2.19 25.50
N GLY A 594 -5.93 1.79 26.61
CA GLY A 594 -6.89 0.68 26.64
C GLY A 594 -6.28 -0.69 26.34
N ARG A 595 -4.94 -0.79 26.23
CA ARG A 595 -4.22 -1.97 25.77
C ARG A 595 -3.17 -2.37 26.79
N ALA A 596 -3.07 -3.66 27.09
CA ALA A 596 -1.98 -4.20 27.91
C ALA A 596 -0.63 -4.04 27.18
N TYR A 597 0.44 -3.96 27.94
CA TYR A 597 1.81 -3.93 27.40
C TYR A 597 2.07 -5.18 26.55
N THR A 598 2.59 -5.00 25.33
CA THR A 598 2.75 -6.10 24.38
C THR A 598 4.14 -6.71 24.27
N GLY A 599 5.09 -6.31 25.14
CA GLY A 599 6.41 -6.94 25.25
C GLY A 599 7.57 -5.98 25.19
#